data_AF-A0A7J9N6F1-F1
#
_entry.id   AF-A0A7J9N6F1-F1
#
_cell.length_a   1.000
_cell.length_b   1.000
_cell.length_c   1.000
_cell.angle_alpha   90.00
_cell.angle_beta   90.00
_cell.angle_gamma   90.00
#
_symmetry.space_group_name_H-M   'P 1'
#
loop_
_entity.id
_entity.type
_entity.pdbx_description
1 polymer ?
#
loop_
_entity_poly.entity_id
_entity_poly.type
_entity_poly.pdbx_seq_one_letter_code
_entity_poly.pdbx_strand_id
1 'polypeptide(L)'
;TQGQDQETSREIIQFDAAFDTRNFRSASGIVVRDQNGVIKVSKLTLHSNISSPFVVEAYACLEATKLGINIWIDSVTMMGDSKT
;
A
#
# COMPACT_ATOMS: atom_id res chain seq x y z
N THR A 1 -12.99 33.93 15.64
CA THR A 1 -13.26 32.52 15.29
C THR A 1 -11.94 31.88 14.96
N GLN A 2 -11.35 31.16 15.92
CA GLN A 2 -10.11 30.41 15.67
C GLN A 2 -10.45 29.31 14.66
N GLY A 3 -9.81 29.39 13.49
CA GLY A 3 -9.82 28.29 12.53
C GLY A 3 -9.17 27.10 13.21
N GLN A 4 -9.94 26.03 13.38
CA GLN A 4 -9.36 24.75 13.71
C GLN A 4 -8.55 24.33 12.49
N ASP A 5 -7.23 24.44 12.58
CA ASP A 5 -6.35 23.65 11.72
C ASP A 5 -6.80 22.21 11.92
N GLN A 6 -7.51 21.66 10.93
CA GLN A 6 -7.72 20.23 10.86
C GLN A 6 -6.33 19.64 10.77
N GLU A 7 -5.84 19.09 11.88
CA GLU A 7 -4.74 18.15 11.86
C GLU A 7 -5.21 16.99 10.99
N THR A 8 -4.91 17.08 9.68
CA THR A 8 -5.24 16.04 8.72
C THR A 8 -4.55 14.80 9.25
N SER A 9 -5.34 13.88 9.81
CA SER A 9 -4.83 12.61 10.33
C SER A 9 -4.13 11.93 9.16
N ARG A 10 -2.79 11.94 9.13
CA ARG A 10 -2.06 11.31 8.02
C ARG A 10 -2.20 9.81 8.15
N GLU A 11 -2.87 9.18 7.21
CA GLU A 11 -2.85 7.73 7.07
C GLU A 11 -1.49 7.26 6.55
N ILE A 12 -1.18 6.03 6.93
CA ILE A 12 0.00 5.31 6.47
C ILE A 12 -0.50 4.12 5.68
N ILE A 13 -0.04 3.99 4.44
CA ILE A 13 -0.24 2.78 3.64
C ILE A 13 1.10 2.06 3.53
N GLN A 14 1.17 0.89 4.15
CA GLN A 14 2.27 -0.04 4.02
C GLN A 14 1.95 -1.05 2.93
N PHE A 15 2.93 -1.36 2.09
CA PHE A 15 2.80 -2.39 1.08
C PHE A 15 4.08 -3.22 1.00
N ASP A 16 3.91 -4.48 0.63
CA ASP A 16 4.97 -5.46 0.43
C ASP A 16 4.50 -6.48 -0.62
N ALA A 17 5.44 -7.17 -1.25
CA ALA A 17 5.15 -8.06 -2.34
C ALA A 17 6.02 -9.33 -2.32
N ALA A 18 5.37 -10.49 -2.25
CA ALA A 18 6.04 -11.78 -2.35
C ALA A 18 6.02 -12.28 -3.79
N PHE A 19 7.16 -12.73 -4.32
CA PHE A 19 7.28 -13.32 -5.66
C PHE A 19 7.71 -14.79 -5.64
N ASP A 20 6.93 -15.64 -6.31
CA ASP A 20 7.26 -17.03 -6.61
C ASP A 20 7.88 -17.13 -8.00
N THR A 21 9.20 -17.22 -8.04
CA THR A 21 10.02 -17.34 -9.25
C THR A 21 9.77 -18.63 -10.03
N ARG A 22 9.26 -19.69 -9.40
CA ARG A 22 9.04 -20.99 -10.06
C ARG A 22 7.75 -20.98 -10.86
N ASN A 23 6.73 -20.32 -10.33
CA ASN A 23 5.40 -20.28 -10.93
C ASN A 23 5.07 -18.92 -11.59
N PHE A 24 5.98 -17.94 -11.51
CA PHE A 24 5.75 -16.57 -12.00
C PHE A 24 4.48 -15.94 -11.42
N ARG A 25 4.29 -16.15 -10.11
CA ARG A 25 3.13 -15.65 -9.34
C ARG A 25 3.61 -14.70 -8.27
N SER A 26 2.75 -13.78 -7.86
CA SER A 26 3.02 -12.93 -6.71
C SER A 26 1.81 -12.73 -5.83
N ALA A 27 2.07 -12.26 -4.62
CA ALA A 27 1.07 -11.76 -3.71
C ALA A 27 1.49 -10.38 -3.22
N SER A 28 0.61 -9.39 -3.30
CA SER A 28 0.82 -8.06 -2.73
C SER A 28 0.01 -7.95 -1.44
N GLY A 29 0.67 -7.57 -0.35
CA GLY A 29 0.06 -7.27 0.93
C GLY A 29 0.02 -5.76 1.15
N ILE A 30 -1.13 -5.23 1.55
CA ILE A 30 -1.32 -3.80 1.83
C ILE A 30 -2.03 -3.64 3.17
N VAL A 31 -1.54 -2.72 3.99
CA VAL A 31 -2.13 -2.35 5.28
C VAL A 31 -2.25 -0.84 5.36
N VAL A 32 -3.45 -0.35 5.63
CA VAL A 32 -3.73 1.07 5.90
C VAL A 32 -3.93 1.23 7.39
N ARG A 33 -3.19 2.14 8.01
CA ARG A 33 -3.28 2.44 9.44
C ARG A 33 -3.25 3.93 9.72
N ASP A 34 -3.76 4.33 10.86
CA ASP A 34 -3.54 5.69 11.37
C ASP A 34 -2.17 5.84 12.04
N GLN A 35 -1.87 7.04 12.53
CA GLN A 35 -0.61 7.35 13.21
C GLN A 35 -0.46 6.63 14.56
N ASN A 36 -1.56 6.19 15.17
CA ASN A 36 -1.55 5.41 16.41
C ASN A 36 -1.34 3.91 16.12
N GLY A 37 -1.23 3.52 14.85
CA GLY A 37 -1.05 2.13 14.43
C GLY A 37 -2.34 1.34 14.34
N VAL A 38 -3.52 1.98 14.47
CA VAL A 38 -4.81 1.30 14.31
C VAL A 38 -5.02 0.98 12.84
N ILE A 39 -5.19 -0.31 12.54
CA ILE A 39 -5.44 -0.79 11.18
C ILE A 39 -6.87 -0.43 10.76
N LYS A 40 -7.00 0.37 9.70
CA LYS A 40 -8.27 0.74 9.07
C LYS A 40 -8.66 -0.23 7.96
N VAL A 41 -7.68 -0.67 7.16
CA VAL A 41 -7.89 -1.57 6.01
C VAL A 41 -6.72 -2.53 5.89
N SER A 42 -6.99 -3.77 5.49
CA SER A 42 -5.98 -4.70 5.00
C SER A 42 -6.46 -5.32 3.69
N LYS A 43 -5.56 -5.47 2.72
CA LYS A 43 -5.84 -6.04 1.40
C LYS A 43 -4.72 -6.98 1.00
N LEU A 44 -5.11 -8.12 0.43
CA LEU A 44 -4.22 -9.07 -0.22
C LEU A 44 -4.67 -9.21 -1.67
N THR A 45 -3.74 -9.14 -2.62
CA THR A 45 -4.01 -9.45 -4.03
C THR A 45 -3.07 -10.52 -4.52
N LEU A 46 -3.58 -11.47 -5.30
CA LEU A 46 -2.78 -12.47 -6.00
C LEU A 46 -2.62 -12.06 -7.46
N HIS A 47 -1.41 -12.14 -7.97
CA HIS A 47 -1.13 -11.95 -9.39
C HIS A 47 -0.48 -13.20 -9.99
N SER A 48 -0.72 -13.39 -11.28
CA SER A 48 -0.14 -14.46 -12.08
C SER A 48 0.53 -13.86 -13.32
N ASN A 49 1.48 -14.59 -13.90
CA ASN A 49 2.20 -14.18 -15.10
C ASN A 49 3.00 -12.89 -14.89
N ILE A 50 3.69 -12.77 -13.76
CA ILE A 50 4.57 -11.64 -13.47
C ILE A 50 5.99 -11.95 -13.92
N SER A 51 6.60 -11.01 -14.64
CA SER A 51 7.88 -11.20 -15.33
C SER A 51 9.11 -11.04 -14.43
N SER A 52 9.03 -10.32 -13.32
CA SER A 52 10.18 -10.10 -12.44
C SER A 52 9.79 -9.67 -11.01
N PRO A 53 10.67 -9.87 -10.01
CA PRO A 53 10.47 -9.35 -8.65
C PRO A 53 10.30 -7.82 -8.58
N PHE A 54 11.02 -7.08 -9.44
CA PHE A 54 10.87 -5.61 -9.52
C PHE A 54 9.44 -5.20 -9.89
N VAL A 55 8.85 -5.91 -10.86
CA VAL A 55 7.47 -5.64 -11.30
C VAL A 55 6.47 -5.95 -10.19
N VAL A 56 6.73 -6.95 -9.35
CA VAL A 56 5.87 -7.34 -8.22
C VAL A 56 5.77 -6.23 -7.18
N GLU A 57 6.90 -5.62 -6.81
CA GLU A 57 6.94 -4.46 -5.91
C GLU A 57 6.25 -3.23 -6.50
N ALA A 58 6.49 -2.95 -7.79
CA ALA A 58 5.82 -1.85 -8.49
C ALA A 58 4.29 -2.05 -8.53
N TYR A 59 3.82 -3.30 -8.70
CA TYR A 59 2.40 -3.63 -8.63
C TYR A 59 1.82 -3.41 -7.22
N ALA A 60 2.52 -3.83 -6.16
CA ALA A 60 2.08 -3.61 -4.79
C ALA A 60 1.93 -2.11 -4.49
N CYS A 61 2.91 -1.29 -4.90
CA CYS A 61 2.84 0.17 -4.78
C CYS A 61 1.64 0.75 -5.55
N LEU A 62 1.43 0.33 -6.80
CA LEU A 62 0.29 0.76 -7.62
C LEU A 62 -1.06 0.40 -6.96
N GLU A 63 -1.19 -0.80 -6.43
CA GLU A 63 -2.41 -1.23 -5.76
C GLU A 63 -2.66 -0.49 -4.45
N ALA A 64 -1.60 -0.18 -3.69
CA ALA A 64 -1.65 0.66 -2.51
C ALA A 64 -2.12 2.08 -2.84
N THR A 65 -1.62 2.69 -3.93
CA THR A 65 -2.07 4.00 -4.40
C THR A 65 -3.54 3.98 -4.81
N LYS A 66 -3.96 2.97 -5.60
CA LYS A 66 -5.36 2.82 -6.00
C LYS A 66 -6.27 2.63 -4.79
N LEU A 67 -5.82 1.87 -3.78
CA LEU A 67 -6.57 1.68 -2.55
C LEU A 67 -6.76 3.02 -1.82
N GLY A 68 -5.70 3.81 -1.65
CA GLY A 68 -5.76 5.12 -1.00
C GLY A 68 -6.74 6.09 -1.67
N ILE A 69 -6.75 6.12 -3.01
CA ILE A 69 -7.73 6.88 -3.79
C ILE A 69 -9.16 6.37 -3.54
N ASN A 70 -9.37 5.06 -3.59
CA ASN A 70 -10.70 4.45 -3.44
C ASN A 70 -11.33 4.66 -2.06
N ILE A 71 -10.51 4.84 -1.02
CA ILE A 71 -10.98 5.12 0.36
C ILE A 71 -10.91 6.60 0.73
N TRP A 72 -10.71 7.49 -0.26
CA TRP A 72 -10.72 8.94 -0.10
C TRP A 72 -9.76 9.46 0.98
N ILE A 73 -8.52 8.97 0.99
CA ILE A 73 -7.48 9.54 1.85
C ILE A 73 -6.95 10.83 1.24
N ASP A 74 -7.05 11.93 1.98
CA ASP A 74 -6.59 13.26 1.56
C ASP A 74 -5.06 13.42 1.62
N SER A 75 -4.39 12.78 2.58
CA SER A 75 -2.95 12.84 2.76
C SER A 75 -2.40 11.51 3.28
N VAL A 76 -1.46 10.92 2.54
CA VAL A 76 -0.95 9.58 2.84
C VAL A 76 0.57 9.52 2.83
N THR A 77 1.14 8.75 3.76
CA THR A 77 2.52 8.28 3.69
C THR A 77 2.54 6.85 3.14
N MET A 78 3.20 6.66 2.00
CA MET A 78 3.41 5.35 1.36
C MET A 78 4.71 4.75 1.88
N MET A 79 4.70 3.49 2.34
CA MET A 79 5.88 2.78 2.82
C MET A 79 5.98 1.40 2.18
N GLY A 80 7.11 1.13 1.51
CA GLY A 80 7.54 -0.20 1.07
C GLY A 80 8.96 -0.47 1.58
N ASP A 81 9.36 -1.73 1.58
CA ASP A 81 10.70 -2.17 2.02
C ASP A 81 11.70 -2.27 0.85
N SER A 82 11.19 -2.37 -0.38
CA SER A 82 12.01 -2.43 -1.58
C SER A 82 12.80 -1.14 -1.85
N LYS A 83 14.08 -1.31 -2.15
CA LYS A 83 15.03 -0.26 -2.59
C LYS A 83 15.40 -0.35 -4.07
N THR A 84 14.83 -1.32 -4.78
CA THR A 84 15.18 -1.66 -6.16
C THR A 84 15.08 -0.49 -7.12
#